data_AF-A0A1H4E7I7-F1
#
_entry.id   AF-A0A1H4E7I7-F1
#
_cell.length_a   1.000
_cell.length_b   1.000
_cell.length_c   1.000
_cell.angle_alpha   90.00
_cell.angle_beta   90.00
_cell.angle_gamma   90.00
#
_symmetry.space_group_name_H-M   'P 1'
#
loop_
_entity.id
_entity.type
_entity.pdbx_description
1 polymer ?
#
loop_
_entity_poly.entity_id
_entity_poly.type
_entity_poly.pdbx_seq_one_letter_code
_entity_poly.pdbx_strand_id
1 'polypeptide(L)'
;QQLDRKVYNRLRICIWKQWKTIRNRYRNLIKLGLSKYYARMWSKTSIGYSRAARSPILCRTLTNAYFRKEGYVGFYERYYLKTKSQIKLF
;
A
#
# COMPACT_ATOMS: atom_id res chain seq x y z
N GLN A 1 -10.35 8.40 9.26
CA GLN A 1 -9.00 8.25 8.68
C GLN A 1 -8.11 7.19 9.36
N GLN A 2 -8.17 6.99 10.69
CA GLN A 2 -7.37 5.95 11.36
C GLN A 2 -7.65 4.52 10.84
N LEU A 3 -8.92 4.26 10.50
CA LEU A 3 -9.36 2.98 9.94
C LEU A 3 -8.73 2.71 8.57
N ASP A 4 -8.73 3.70 7.68
CA ASP A 4 -8.06 3.62 6.37
C ASP A 4 -6.57 3.32 6.53
N ARG A 5 -5.89 4.00 7.46
CA ARG A 5 -4.46 3.76 7.74
C ARG A 5 -4.20 2.31 8.15
N LYS A 6 -5.06 1.72 9.00
CA LYS A 6 -4.94 0.30 9.38
C LYS A 6 -5.10 -0.63 8.17
N VAL A 7 -6.01 -0.30 7.26
CA VAL A 7 -6.28 -1.11 6.07
C VAL A 7 -5.16 -0.98 5.05
N TYR A 8 -4.67 0.22 4.75
CA TYR A 8 -3.49 0.43 3.90
C TYR A 8 -2.28 -0.34 4.42
N ASN A 9 -2.07 -0.37 5.74
CA ASN A 9 -1.01 -1.19 6.32
C ASN A 9 -1.22 -2.68 6.06
N ARG A 10 -2.44 -3.20 6.20
CA ARG A 10 -2.73 -4.61 5.86
C ARG A 10 -2.53 -4.91 4.37
N LEU A 11 -2.96 -4.01 3.48
CA LEU A 11 -2.73 -4.15 2.03
C LEU A 11 -1.23 -4.23 1.72
N ARG A 12 -0.41 -3.35 2.32
CA ARG A 12 1.06 -3.40 2.20
C ARG A 12 1.63 -4.71 2.71
N ILE A 13 1.12 -5.24 3.84
CA ILE A 13 1.52 -6.56 4.37
C ILE A 13 1.21 -7.65 3.35
N CYS A 14 0.00 -7.67 2.77
CA CYS A 14 -0.41 -8.66 1.78
C CYS A 14 0.50 -8.63 0.54
N ILE A 15 0.76 -7.44 0.00
CA ILE A 15 1.66 -7.26 -1.14
C ILE A 15 3.08 -7.76 -0.81
N TRP A 16 3.62 -7.37 0.35
CA TRP A 16 4.95 -7.82 0.77
C TRP A 16 5.03 -9.33 0.98
N LYS A 17 3.95 -9.96 1.43
CA LYS A 17 3.82 -11.42 1.57
C LYS A 17 3.72 -12.11 0.21
N GLN A 18 3.01 -11.51 -0.75
CA GLN A 18 2.94 -11.99 -2.13
C GLN A 18 4.33 -11.96 -2.79
N TRP A 19 5.17 -10.98 -2.46
CA TRP A 19 6.57 -10.92 -2.87
C TRP A 19 7.44 -11.82 -1.98
N LYS A 20 7.17 -13.13 -2.01
CA LYS A 20 7.83 -14.13 -1.14
C LYS A 20 9.35 -14.19 -1.34
N THR A 21 9.83 -14.09 -2.58
CA THR A 21 11.25 -14.23 -2.92
C THR A 21 11.94 -12.87 -3.04
N ILE A 22 13.24 -12.83 -2.73
CA ILE A 22 14.09 -11.63 -2.88
C ILE A 22 14.04 -11.12 -4.33
N ARG A 23 14.06 -12.03 -5.32
CA ARG A 23 13.97 -11.69 -6.74
C ARG A 23 12.66 -10.96 -7.06
N ASN A 24 11.51 -11.43 -6.54
CA ASN A 24 10.22 -10.79 -6.77
C ASN A 24 10.14 -9.43 -6.07
N ARG A 25 10.61 -9.32 -4.82
CA ARG A 25 10.69 -8.03 -4.12
C ARG A 25 11.51 -7.01 -4.91
N TYR A 26 12.69 -7.40 -5.37
CA TYR A 26 13.57 -6.54 -6.14
C TYR A 26 12.91 -6.04 -7.43
N ARG A 27 12.34 -6.95 -8.24
CA ARG A 27 11.67 -6.60 -9.50
C ARG A 27 10.48 -5.67 -9.28
N ASN A 28 9.66 -5.96 -8.28
CA ASN A 28 8.46 -5.15 -8.00
C ASN A 28 8.82 -3.77 -7.42
N LEU A 29 9.84 -3.68 -6.57
CA LEU A 29 10.32 -2.38 -6.07
C LEU A 29 10.86 -1.50 -7.21
N ILE A 30 11.58 -2.08 -8.19
CA ILE A 30 12.01 -1.34 -9.39
C ILE A 30 10.81 -0.92 -10.23
N LYS A 31 9.83 -1.80 -10.43
CA LYS A 31 8.60 -1.48 -11.17
C LYS A 31 7.82 -0.32 -10.55
N LEU A 32 7.90 -0.17 -9.23
CA LEU A 32 7.30 0.96 -8.48
C LEU A 32 8.17 2.23 -8.49
N GLY A 33 9.27 2.26 -9.25
CA GLY A 33 10.12 3.44 -9.43
C GLY A 33 11.24 3.61 -8.39
N LEU A 34 11.52 2.59 -7.57
CA LEU A 34 12.63 2.65 -6.62
C LEU A 34 13.97 2.47 -7.34
N SER A 35 15.01 3.21 -6.93
CA SER A 35 16.35 3.06 -7.53
C SER A 35 16.90 1.64 -7.32
N LYS A 36 17.70 1.14 -8.26
CA LYS A 36 18.27 -0.22 -8.20
C LYS A 36 19.05 -0.46 -6.90
N TYR A 37 19.77 0.54 -6.41
CA TYR A 37 20.52 0.49 -5.16
C TYR A 37 19.61 0.22 -3.96
N TYR A 38 18.58 1.06 -3.77
CA TYR A 38 17.64 0.88 -2.67
C TYR A 38 16.82 -0.41 -2.85
N ALA A 39 16.38 -0.73 -4.06
CA ALA A 39 15.64 -1.97 -4.32
C ALA A 39 16.45 -3.21 -3.91
N ARG A 40 17.75 -3.24 -4.20
CA ARG A 40 18.64 -4.34 -3.80
C ARG A 40 18.76 -4.45 -2.29
N MET A 41 19.00 -3.33 -1.61
CA MET A 41 19.11 -3.28 -0.14
C MET A 41 17.81 -3.76 0.53
N TRP A 42 16.66 -3.23 0.11
CA TRP A 42 15.37 -3.49 0.75
C TRP A 42 14.77 -4.85 0.39
N SER A 43 15.07 -5.40 -0.79
CA SER A 43 14.61 -6.75 -1.17
C SER A 43 15.16 -7.85 -0.25
N LYS A 44 16.36 -7.64 0.31
CA LYS A 44 17.09 -8.60 1.14
C LYS A 44 16.82 -8.44 2.64
N THR A 45 15.98 -7.49 3.06
CA THR A 45 15.72 -7.30 4.49
C THR A 45 14.96 -8.49 5.08
N SER A 46 15.40 -8.93 6.26
CA SER A 46 14.76 -9.97 7.10
C SER A 46 13.66 -9.43 8.02
N ILE A 47 13.22 -8.19 7.78
CA ILE A 47 12.23 -7.52 8.60
C ILE A 47 10.86 -8.19 8.43
N GLY A 48 10.19 -8.48 9.55
CA GLY A 48 8.84 -9.07 9.54
C GLY A 48 7.81 -8.20 8.80
N TYR A 49 6.80 -8.84 8.21
CA TYR A 49 5.87 -8.20 7.27
C TYR A 49 5.21 -6.92 7.81
N SER A 50 4.76 -6.95 9.06
CA SER A 50 4.12 -5.80 9.72
C SER A 50 5.05 -4.61 9.92
N ARG A 51 6.35 -4.86 10.15
CA ARG A 51 7.35 -3.79 10.30
C ARG A 51 7.76 -3.27 8.93
N ALA A 52 7.90 -4.14 7.92
CA ALA A 52 8.13 -3.75 6.54
C ALA A 52 7.01 -2.84 6.01
N ALA A 53 5.74 -3.17 6.25
CA ALA A 53 4.59 -2.39 5.80
C ALA A 53 4.50 -0.97 6.37
N ARG A 54 5.12 -0.73 7.53
CA ARG A 54 5.21 0.59 8.17
C ARG A 54 6.51 1.32 7.85
N SER A 55 7.44 0.65 7.16
CA SER A 55 8.71 1.25 6.79
C SER A 55 8.53 2.39 5.78
N PRO A 56 9.41 3.40 5.77
CA PRO A 56 9.33 4.51 4.81
C PRO A 56 9.34 4.06 3.35
N ILE A 57 9.91 2.89 3.04
CA ILE A 57 10.04 2.34 1.68
C ILE A 57 8.69 1.93 1.13
N LEU A 58 7.94 1.08 1.86
CA LEU A 58 6.61 0.66 1.42
C LEU A 58 5.61 1.81 1.53
N CYS A 59 5.78 2.74 2.47
CA CYS A 59 4.96 3.95 2.51
C CYS A 59 5.20 4.87 1.31
N ARG A 60 6.45 4.98 0.82
CA ARG A 60 6.80 5.80 -0.37
C ARG A 60 6.45 5.14 -1.69
N THR A 61 6.57 3.81 -1.79
CA THR A 61 6.28 3.07 -3.03
C THR A 61 4.81 2.71 -3.17
N LEU A 62 4.19 2.18 -2.10
CA LEU A 62 2.77 1.83 -2.05
C LEU A 62 2.01 2.95 -1.34
N THR A 63 1.94 4.11 -2.00
CA THR A 63 1.20 5.28 -1.51
C THR A 63 -0.31 5.04 -1.53
N ASN A 64 -1.08 5.88 -0.83
CA ASN A 64 -2.54 5.79 -0.91
C ASN A 64 -3.04 6.06 -2.33
N ALA A 65 -2.33 6.91 -3.10
CA ALA A 65 -2.61 7.15 -4.51
C ALA A 65 -2.41 5.90 -5.37
N TYR A 66 -1.37 5.10 -5.10
CA TYR A 66 -1.17 3.81 -5.75
C TYR A 66 -2.40 2.91 -5.51
N PHE A 67 -2.84 2.77 -4.27
CA PHE A 67 -4.00 1.93 -3.95
C PHE A 67 -5.31 2.44 -4.57
N ARG A 68 -5.50 3.76 -4.67
CA ARG A 68 -6.63 4.36 -5.39
C ARG A 68 -6.60 4.03 -6.88
N LYS A 69 -5.42 4.08 -7.50
CA LYS A 69 -5.25 3.69 -8.91
C LYS A 69 -5.55 2.21 -9.14
N GLU A 70 -5.22 1.36 -8.18
CA GLU A 70 -5.59 -0.06 -8.17
C GLU A 70 -7.08 -0.32 -7.82
N GLY A 71 -7.87 0.74 -7.59
CA GLY A 71 -9.32 0.65 -7.33
C GLY A 71 -9.73 0.68 -5.86
N TYR A 72 -8.79 0.78 -4.92
CA TYR A 72 -9.10 0.92 -3.50
C TYR A 72 -9.25 2.39 -3.09
N VAL A 73 -10.50 2.84 -3.01
CA VAL A 73 -10.87 4.24 -2.73
C VAL A 73 -10.71 4.62 -1.24
N GLY A 74 -10.85 3.65 -0.33
CA GLY A 74 -10.83 3.87 1.11
C GLY A 74 -12.23 4.04 1.72
N PHE A 75 -12.36 3.74 3.01
CA PHE A 75 -13.64 3.72 3.72
C PHE A 75 -14.24 5.11 3.88
N TYR A 76 -13.43 6.11 4.25
CA TYR A 76 -13.92 7.47 4.46
C TYR A 76 -14.53 8.07 3.18
N GLU A 77 -13.80 7.96 2.07
CA GLU A 77 -14.25 8.48 0.78
C GLU A 77 -15.48 7.72 0.27
N ARG A 78 -15.49 6.39 0.43
CA ARG A 78 -16.66 5.57 0.11
C ARG A 78 -17.91 5.98 0.90
N TYR A 79 -17.76 6.20 2.22
CA TYR A 79 -18.84 6.63 3.09
C TYR A 79 -19.37 8.00 2.65
N TYR A 80 -18.48 8.97 2.44
CA TYR A 80 -18.84 10.32 2.04
C TYR A 80 -19.58 10.38 0.70
N LEU A 81 -19.11 9.62 -0.30
CA LEU A 81 -19.77 9.52 -1.61
C LEU A 81 -21.19 8.95 -1.49
N LYS A 82 -21.39 7.96 -0.63
CA LYS A 82 -22.72 7.37 -0.37
C LYS A 82 -23.65 8.35 0.35
N THR A 83 -23.17 9.04 1.38
CA THR A 83 -24.00 10.00 2.14
C THR A 83 -24.35 11.22 1.30
N LYS A 84 -23.42 11.73 0.47
CA LYS A 84 -23.71 12.83 -0.46
C LYS A 84 -24.63 12.45 -1.61
N SER A 85 -24.57 11.20 -2.11
CA SER A 85 -25.55 10.75 -3.10
C SER A 85 -26.96 10.63 -2.52
N GLN A 86 -27.09 10.66 -1.20
CA GLN A 86 -28.32 10.45 -0.45
C GLN A 86 -28.94 11.78 0.05
N ILE A 87 -28.72 12.90 -0.65
CA ILE A 87 -29.28 14.22 -0.29
C ILE A 87 -30.70 14.46 -0.89
N LYS A 88 -31.42 13.43 -1.31
CA LYS A 88 -32.85 13.60 -1.69
C LYS A 88 -33.67 12.40 -1.24
N LEU A 89 -33.90 12.32 0.07
CA LEU A 89 -35.01 11.52 0.60
C LEU A 89 -36.02 12.37 1.40
N PHE A 90 -35.88 13.69 1.29
CA PHE A 90 -36.91 14.69 1.54
C PHE A 90 -36.74 15.80 0.50
#